data_AF-A0A810QC59-F1
#
_entry.id   AF-A0A810QC59-F1
#
_cell.length_a   1.000
_cell.length_b   1.000
_cell.length_c   1.000
_cell.angle_alpha   90.00
_cell.angle_beta   90.00
_cell.angle_gamma   90.00
#
_symmetry.space_group_name_H-M   'P 1'
#
loop_
_entity.id
_entity.type
_entity.pdbx_description
1 polymer ?
#
loop_
_entity_poly.entity_id
_entity_poly.type
_entity_poly.pdbx_seq_one_letter_code
_entity_poly.pdbx_strand_id
1 'polypeptide(L)'
;MMNAKAVGKRLQALRRSAGLTQENVAEALGISDNYVSNIETGRDICSMVVLLGMANLYHASMDYILGESLAYNLDKEADGERRAALLHEISRLDEVSCGHLLKYIRLMRDTEQ
;
A
#
# COMPACT_ATOMS: atom_id res chain seq x y z
N MET A 1 4.92 -3.74 -17.17
CA MET A 1 4.81 -5.07 -16.54
C MET A 1 5.00 -4.92 -15.05
N MET A 2 4.29 -5.69 -14.22
CA MET A 2 4.39 -5.63 -12.76
C MET A 2 5.79 -6.05 -12.29
N ASN A 3 6.43 -5.26 -11.42
CA ASN A 3 7.72 -5.61 -10.83
C ASN A 3 7.51 -6.44 -9.56
N ALA A 4 7.36 -7.76 -9.72
CA ALA A 4 7.10 -8.70 -8.63
C ALA A 4 8.15 -8.63 -7.50
N LYS A 5 9.41 -8.34 -7.84
CA LYS A 5 10.50 -8.23 -6.85
C LYS A 5 10.34 -6.99 -5.97
N ALA A 6 9.97 -5.84 -6.55
CA ALA A 6 9.71 -4.62 -5.78
C ALA A 6 8.49 -4.77 -4.87
N VAL A 7 7.40 -5.36 -5.39
CA VAL A 7 6.18 -5.63 -4.61
C VAL A 7 6.46 -6.62 -3.47
N GLY A 8 7.16 -7.72 -3.75
CA GLY A 8 7.56 -8.70 -2.73
C GLY A 8 8.38 -8.08 -1.60
N LYS A 9 9.32 -7.18 -1.93
CA LYS A 9 10.10 -6.45 -0.93
C LYS A 9 9.26 -5.50 -0.07
N ARG A 10 8.26 -4.82 -0.65
CA ARG A 10 7.31 -4.00 0.11
C ARG A 10 6.45 -4.86 1.05
N LEU A 11 5.91 -5.97 0.57
CA LEU A 11 5.14 -6.91 1.40
C LEU A 11 5.98 -7.46 2.56
N GLN A 12 7.24 -7.81 2.31
CA GLN A 12 8.17 -8.24 3.35
C GLN A 12 8.41 -7.16 4.41
N ALA A 13 8.57 -5.90 4.00
CA ALA A 13 8.75 -4.79 4.92
C ALA A 13 7.49 -4.56 5.77
N LEU A 14 6.32 -4.55 5.15
CA LEU A 14 5.02 -4.41 5.82
C LEU A 14 4.76 -5.51 6.84
N ARG A 15 5.04 -6.77 6.49
CA ARG A 15 4.94 -7.89 7.43
C ARG A 15 5.82 -7.67 8.66
N ARG A 16 7.07 -7.24 8.45
CA ARG A 16 8.03 -6.99 9.54
C ARG A 16 7.59 -5.81 10.41
N SER A 17 7.06 -4.73 9.84
CA SER A 17 6.52 -3.62 10.63
C SER A 17 5.28 -4.00 11.43
N ALA A 18 4.50 -4.98 10.95
CA ALA A 18 3.39 -5.57 11.70
C ALA A 18 3.84 -6.59 12.76
N GLY A 19 5.14 -6.89 12.88
CA GLY A 19 5.67 -7.84 13.87
C GLY A 19 5.35 -9.32 13.58
N LEU A 20 4.95 -9.65 12.36
CA LEU A 20 4.49 -10.99 11.98
C LEU A 20 5.62 -11.85 11.39
N THR A 21 5.62 -13.16 11.66
CA THR A 21 6.45 -14.13 10.92
C THR A 21 5.79 -14.50 9.58
N GLN A 22 6.53 -15.17 8.68
CA GLN A 22 5.92 -15.69 7.44
C GLN A 22 4.87 -16.76 7.76
N GLU A 23 5.08 -17.57 8.80
CA GLU A 23 4.11 -18.57 9.26
C GLU A 23 2.82 -17.91 9.75
N ASN A 24 2.91 -16.80 10.51
CA ASN A 24 1.69 -16.09 10.96
C ASN A 24 0.83 -15.62 9.78
N VAL A 25 1.47 -15.14 8.71
CA VAL A 25 0.77 -14.68 7.50
C VAL A 25 0.18 -15.86 6.74
N ALA A 26 0.93 -16.95 6.60
CA ALA A 26 0.49 -18.15 5.93
C ALA A 26 -0.73 -18.76 6.61
N GLU A 27 -0.68 -18.90 7.94
CA GLU A 27 -1.79 -19.36 8.77
C GLU A 27 -3.02 -18.45 8.63
N ALA A 28 -2.84 -17.13 8.77
CA ALA A 28 -3.93 -16.16 8.69
C ALA A 28 -4.63 -16.15 7.30
N LEU A 29 -3.89 -16.47 6.24
CA LEU A 29 -4.39 -16.45 4.87
C LEU A 29 -4.74 -17.85 4.33
N GLY A 30 -4.54 -18.92 5.10
CA GLY A 30 -4.78 -20.29 4.66
C GLY A 30 -3.89 -20.72 3.48
N ILE A 31 -2.64 -20.25 3.44
CA ILE A 31 -1.65 -20.58 2.40
C ILE A 31 -0.39 -21.19 3.04
N SER A 32 0.60 -21.60 2.23
CA SER A 32 1.85 -22.15 2.76
C SER A 32 2.91 -21.09 3.02
N ASP A 33 3.77 -21.33 4.02
CA ASP A 33 4.91 -20.47 4.36
C ASP A 33 5.85 -20.26 3.17
N ASN A 34 6.08 -21.33 2.40
CA ASN A 34 6.86 -21.29 1.17
C ASN A 34 6.24 -20.34 0.13
N TYR A 35 4.92 -20.30 0.02
CA TYR A 35 4.25 -19.37 -0.89
C TYR A 35 4.44 -17.93 -0.44
N VAL A 36 4.29 -17.63 0.86
CA VAL A 36 4.60 -16.30 1.42
C VAL A 36 6.05 -15.90 1.11
N SER A 37 7.00 -16.81 1.32
CA SER A 37 8.42 -16.58 1.04
C SER A 37 8.69 -16.32 -0.46
N ASN A 38 8.06 -17.08 -1.35
CA ASN A 38 8.18 -16.88 -2.79
C ASN A 38 7.60 -15.54 -3.23
N ILE A 39 6.47 -15.12 -2.67
CA ILE A 39 5.88 -13.79 -2.90
C ILE A 39 6.85 -12.69 -2.45
N GLU A 40 7.36 -12.77 -1.22
CA GLU A 40 8.29 -11.77 -0.66
C GLU A 40 9.62 -11.67 -1.41
N THR A 41 10.05 -12.75 -2.03
CA THR A 41 11.27 -12.80 -2.85
C THR A 41 11.04 -12.49 -4.32
N GLY A 42 9.77 -12.27 -4.73
CA GLY A 42 9.38 -11.99 -6.11
C GLY A 42 9.50 -13.19 -7.05
N ARG A 43 9.59 -14.41 -6.51
CA ARG A 43 9.61 -15.66 -7.28
C ARG A 43 8.22 -16.07 -7.76
N ASP A 44 7.19 -15.74 -6.97
CA ASP A 44 5.79 -15.94 -7.35
C ASP A 44 5.02 -14.62 -7.34
N ILE A 45 4.06 -14.51 -8.26
CA ILE A 45 3.02 -13.47 -8.23
C ILE A 45 1.81 -14.07 -7.52
N CYS A 46 1.33 -13.38 -6.48
CA CYS A 46 0.15 -13.83 -5.75
C CYS A 46 -1.16 -13.52 -6.47
N SER A 47 -2.22 -14.26 -6.13
CA SER A 47 -3.57 -13.91 -6.57
C SER A 47 -4.04 -12.61 -5.90
N MET A 48 -5.03 -11.95 -6.52
CA MET A 48 -5.64 -10.75 -5.94
C MET A 48 -6.22 -10.98 -4.54
N VAL A 49 -6.78 -12.18 -4.29
CA VAL A 49 -7.35 -12.57 -2.99
C VAL A 49 -6.26 -12.58 -1.90
N VAL A 50 -5.11 -13.19 -2.19
CA VAL A 50 -3.98 -13.23 -1.26
C VAL A 50 -3.41 -11.84 -1.04
N LEU A 51 -3.28 -11.04 -2.10
CA LEU A 51 -2.79 -9.67 -2.00
C LEU A 51 -3.70 -8.79 -1.12
N LEU A 52 -5.02 -8.91 -1.27
CA LEU A 52 -6.00 -8.20 -0.45
C LEU A 52 -5.95 -8.66 1.02
N GLY A 53 -5.78 -9.97 1.24
CA GLY A 53 -5.59 -10.54 2.58
C GLY A 53 -4.35 -9.96 3.27
N MET A 54 -3.22 -9.89 2.55
CA MET A 54 -2.00 -9.24 3.04
C MET A 54 -2.20 -7.75 3.31
N ALA A 55 -2.91 -7.03 2.42
CA ALA A 55 -3.21 -5.61 2.60
C ALA A 55 -3.98 -5.34 3.90
N ASN A 56 -5.01 -6.15 4.18
CA ASN A 56 -5.79 -6.06 5.41
C ASN A 56 -4.95 -6.40 6.65
N LEU A 57 -4.16 -7.49 6.57
CA LEU A 57 -3.33 -7.95 7.68
C LEU A 57 -2.25 -6.94 8.07
N TYR A 58 -1.74 -6.19 7.09
CA TYR A 58 -0.68 -5.19 7.30
C TYR A 58 -1.21 -3.76 7.44
N HIS A 59 -2.53 -3.55 7.39
CA HIS A 59 -3.16 -2.22 7.37
C HIS A 59 -2.57 -1.30 6.28
N ALA A 60 -2.32 -1.84 5.09
CA ALA A 60 -1.70 -1.13 3.98
C ALA A 60 -2.66 -1.00 2.79
N SER A 61 -2.60 0.13 2.08
CA SER A 61 -3.36 0.31 0.85
C SER A 61 -2.74 -0.46 -0.32
N MET A 62 -3.59 -0.86 -1.28
CA MET A 62 -3.13 -1.51 -2.51
C MET A 62 -2.22 -0.59 -3.33
N ASP A 63 -2.52 0.71 -3.36
CA ASP A 63 -1.68 1.74 -3.98
C ASP A 63 -0.27 1.75 -3.39
N TYR A 64 -0.13 1.61 -2.07
CA TYR A 64 1.18 1.55 -1.43
C TYR A 64 1.93 0.27 -1.79
N ILE A 65 1.25 -0.88 -1.72
CA ILE A 65 1.84 -2.20 -2.00
C ILE A 65 2.33 -2.27 -3.45
N LEU A 66 1.48 -1.85 -4.39
CA LEU A 66 1.76 -1.90 -5.83
C LEU A 66 2.67 -0.75 -6.25
N GLY A 67 2.50 0.44 -5.67
CA GLY A 67 3.35 1.62 -5.84
C GLY A 67 3.66 1.91 -7.30
N GLU A 68 4.95 1.93 -7.60
CA GLU A 68 5.56 2.11 -8.93
C GLU A 68 5.23 1.03 -9.96
N SER A 69 4.63 -0.11 -9.57
CA SER A 69 4.15 -1.10 -10.54
C SER A 69 2.92 -0.61 -11.30
N LEU A 70 2.25 0.43 -10.80
CA LEU A 70 1.18 1.13 -11.49
C LEU A 70 1.80 2.25 -12.32
N ALA A 71 1.81 2.12 -13.64
CA ALA A 71 2.32 3.15 -14.55
C ALA A 71 1.63 4.52 -14.31
N TYR A 72 0.35 4.50 -13.91
CA TYR A 72 -0.38 5.68 -13.47
C TYR A 72 0.30 6.46 -12.34
N ASN A 73 1.03 5.78 -11.45
CA ASN A 73 1.78 6.41 -10.35
C ASN A 73 3.15 6.94 -10.81
N LEU A 74 3.68 6.47 -11.93
CA LEU A 74 4.98 6.90 -12.49
C LEU A 74 4.86 8.18 -13.31
N ASP A 75 3.74 8.39 -14.03
CA ASP A 75 3.53 9.60 -14.85
C ASP A 75 3.37 10.90 -14.03
N LYS A 76 3.44 10.80 -12.70
CA LYS A 76 3.29 11.92 -11.78
C LYS A 76 4.61 12.33 -11.13
N GLU A 77 5.78 12.22 -11.75
CA GLU A 77 7.02 12.63 -11.05
C GLU A 77 7.01 14.07 -10.49
N ALA A 78 6.27 15.03 -11.09
CA ALA A 78 6.09 16.38 -10.53
C ALA A 78 4.89 16.54 -9.57
N ASP A 79 3.85 15.72 -9.73
CA ASP A 79 2.56 15.81 -9.01
C ASP A 79 2.48 14.81 -7.84
N GLY A 80 3.32 13.78 -7.92
CA GLY A 80 3.53 12.66 -7.02
C GLY A 80 4.41 13.05 -5.85
N GLU A 81 5.41 13.93 -6.04
CA GLU A 81 6.13 14.53 -4.91
C GLU A 81 5.18 15.30 -3.99
N ARG A 82 4.33 16.16 -4.59
CA ARG A 82 3.32 16.92 -3.83
C ARG A 82 2.29 16.01 -3.16
N ARG A 83 1.80 14.99 -3.86
CA ARG A 83 0.87 14.00 -3.30
C ARG A 83 1.52 13.15 -2.20
N ALA A 84 2.75 12.70 -2.37
CA ALA A 84 3.49 11.92 -1.39
C ALA A 84 3.78 12.75 -0.14
N ALA A 85 4.23 14.00 -0.32
CA ALA A 85 4.39 14.95 0.78
C ALA A 85 3.06 15.19 1.50
N LEU A 86 1.96 15.38 0.76
CA LEU A 86 0.63 15.55 1.34
C LEU A 86 0.19 14.32 2.14
N LEU A 87 0.36 13.10 1.62
CA LEU A 87 0.04 11.87 2.33
C LEU A 87 0.90 11.70 3.60
N HIS A 88 2.18 12.10 3.55
CA HIS A 88 3.08 12.09 4.69
C HIS A 88 2.73 13.13 5.76
N GLU A 89 2.17 14.29 5.38
CA GLU A 89 1.62 15.27 6.34
C GLU A 89 0.31 14.76 6.93
N ILE A 90 -0.62 14.27 6.09
CA ILE A 90 -1.93 13.77 6.52
C ILE A 90 -1.80 12.62 7.50
N SER A 91 -0.85 11.69 7.30
CA SER A 91 -0.65 10.56 8.20
C SER A 91 -0.24 10.94 9.62
N ARG A 92 0.18 12.20 9.85
CA ARG A 92 0.55 12.75 11.15
C ARG A 92 -0.51 13.68 11.75
N LEU A 93 -1.61 13.92 11.04
CA LEU A 93 -2.69 14.76 11.54
C LEU A 93 -3.60 13.98 12.50
N ASP A 94 -4.18 14.69 13.46
CA ASP A 94 -5.28 14.14 14.24
C ASP A 94 -6.58 14.05 13.43
N GLU A 95 -7.53 13.25 13.91
CA GLU A 95 -8.78 12.98 13.21
C GLU A 95 -9.59 14.27 12.94
N VAL A 96 -9.52 15.25 13.85
CA VAL A 96 -10.20 16.54 13.72
C VAL A 96 -9.62 17.34 12.55
N SER A 97 -8.29 17.38 12.44
CA SER A 97 -7.55 18.06 11.38
C SER A 97 -7.78 17.39 10.02
N CYS A 98 -7.85 16.06 9.97
CA CYS A 98 -8.29 15.31 8.79
C CYS A 98 -9.69 15.71 8.35
N GLY A 99 -10.63 15.86 9.30
CA GLY A 99 -11.99 16.34 9.03
C GLY A 99 -12.02 17.75 8.44
N HIS A 100 -11.22 18.67 8.98
CA HIS A 100 -11.08 20.02 8.44
C HIS A 100 -10.51 20.03 7.01
N LEU A 101 -9.44 19.27 6.77
CA LEU A 101 -8.82 19.19 5.46
C LEU A 101 -9.78 18.61 4.41
N LEU A 102 -10.55 17.58 4.78
CA LEU A 102 -11.56 16.99 3.91
C LEU A 102 -12.65 18.01 3.51
N LYS A 103 -13.08 18.85 4.46
CA LYS A 103 -14.03 19.94 4.19
C LYS A 103 -13.44 20.95 3.21
N TYR A 104 -12.17 21.32 3.37
CA TYR A 104 -11.49 22.25 2.49
C TYR A 104 -11.33 21.71 1.07
N ILE A 105 -10.95 20.44 0.93
CA ILE A 105 -10.83 19.75 -0.37
C ILE A 105 -12.18 19.71 -1.10
N ARG A 106 -13.29 19.50 -0.37
CA ARG A 106 -14.64 19.55 -0.95
C ARG A 106 -14.99 20.94 -1.46
N LEU A 107 -14.72 21.99 -0.67
CA LEU A 107 -14.93 23.38 -1.09
C LEU A 107 -14.16 23.74 -2.36
N MET A 108 -12.90 23.30 -2.49
CA MET A 108 -12.10 23.54 -3.69
C MET A 108 -12.70 22.90 -4.95
N ARG A 109 -13.35 21.73 -4.81
CA ARG A 109 -14.00 21.05 -5.94
C ARG A 109 -15.31 21.70 -6.38
N ASP A 110 -16.02 22.33 -5.44
CA ASP A 110 -17.27 23.02 -5.73
C ASP A 110 -17.03 24.38 -6.42
N THR A 111 -15.82 24.95 -6.30
CA THR A 111 -15.43 26.20 -6.98
C THR A 111 -14.91 26.01 -8.41
N GLU A 112 -14.76 24.77 -8.89
CA GLU A 112 -14.29 24.44 -10.24
C GLU A 112 -15.44 24.06 -11.21
N GLN A 113 -16.71 24.19 -10.80
CA GLN A 113 -17.90 24.12 -11.66
C GLN A 113 -18.46 25.52 -11.95
#